data_AF-A0A357BIY1-F1
#
_entry.id   AF-A0A357BIY1-F1
#
_cell.length_a   1.000
_cell.length_b   1.000
_cell.length_c   1.000
_cell.angle_alpha   90.00
_cell.angle_beta   90.00
_cell.angle_gamma   90.00
#
_symmetry.space_group_name_H-M   'P 1'
#
loop_
_entity.id
_entity.type
_entity.pdbx_description
1 polymer ?
#
loop_
_entity_poly.entity_id
_entity_poly.type
_entity_poly.pdbx_seq_one_letter_code
_entity_poly.pdbx_strand_id
1 'polypeptide(L)'
;METLITCKEGYEKILANEAALYHGKLQTKGRGWIIEQWDGDLPQDLCFAYHILKNPLEVSAVSVNDLSEKLLDLFTSHVKEKRIVEPWPLLFFSCDNELLIHRAKTVEKNWLDKLQKKMSRVAKLSQKGFSDSSKWAEGFFVHLIDFTQALVSFEALGARQQRMQMDPQAPSRSYLKIEEAFHIFGCEPGKNDTVIDLGAAPGGWSHSALKRGASVIAIDNGPL
;
A
#
# COMPACT_ATOMS: atom_id res chain seq x y z
N MET A 1 -6.99 19.28 5.82
CA MET A 1 -6.60 18.49 4.62
C MET A 1 -7.42 17.20 4.64
N GLU A 2 -7.93 16.75 3.50
CA GLU A 2 -8.69 15.50 3.44
C GLU A 2 -7.76 14.37 2.97
N THR A 3 -7.91 13.17 3.53
CA THR A 3 -7.18 11.98 3.08
C THR A 3 -8.10 10.78 2.95
N LEU A 4 -7.88 10.00 1.90
CA LEU A 4 -8.35 8.62 1.82
C LEU A 4 -7.33 7.71 2.48
N ILE A 5 -7.77 6.89 3.43
CA ILE A 5 -6.93 5.91 4.11
C ILE A 5 -7.53 4.53 3.88
N THR A 6 -6.76 3.64 3.29
CA THR A 6 -7.19 2.26 3.02
C THR A 6 -6.68 1.32 4.09
N CYS A 7 -7.41 0.23 4.35
CA CYS A 7 -7.08 -0.78 5.34
C CYS A 7 -7.64 -2.14 4.93
N LYS A 8 -7.39 -3.14 5.76
CA LYS A 8 -8.10 -4.42 5.68
C LYS A 8 -9.61 -4.21 5.83
N GLU A 9 -10.41 -4.91 5.02
CA GLU A 9 -11.87 -4.89 5.19
C GLU A 9 -12.26 -5.36 6.60
N GLY A 10 -13.18 -4.62 7.24
CA GLY A 10 -13.62 -4.83 8.62
C GLY A 10 -12.78 -4.13 9.69
N TYR A 11 -11.67 -3.48 9.31
CA TYR A 11 -10.77 -2.76 10.23
C TYR A 11 -11.02 -1.25 10.23
N GLU A 12 -12.02 -0.75 9.50
CA GLU A 12 -12.26 0.67 9.28
C GLU A 12 -12.54 1.42 10.59
N LYS A 13 -13.25 0.76 11.53
CA LYS A 13 -13.49 1.34 12.86
C LYS A 13 -12.20 1.44 13.67
N ILE A 14 -11.32 0.45 13.57
CA ILE A 14 -10.06 0.43 14.30
C ILE A 14 -9.12 1.49 13.73
N LEU A 15 -9.03 1.58 12.40
CA LEU A 15 -8.27 2.62 11.72
C LEU A 15 -8.79 4.03 12.05
N ALA A 16 -10.12 4.25 12.04
CA ALA A 16 -10.68 5.55 12.40
C ALA A 16 -10.37 5.92 13.87
N ASN A 17 -10.44 4.94 14.78
CA ASN A 17 -10.04 5.15 16.18
C ASN A 17 -8.55 5.50 16.31
N GLU A 18 -7.69 4.82 15.54
CA GLU A 18 -6.26 5.14 15.47
C GLU A 18 -6.02 6.55 14.93
N ALA A 19 -6.64 6.91 13.81
CA ALA A 19 -6.55 8.25 13.21
C ALA A 19 -7.01 9.35 14.18
N ALA A 20 -8.06 9.09 14.97
CA ALA A 20 -8.55 10.02 15.99
C ALA A 20 -7.52 10.32 17.09
N LEU A 21 -6.61 9.38 17.40
CA LEU A 21 -5.49 9.62 18.33
C LEU A 21 -4.53 10.71 17.81
N TYR A 22 -4.49 10.88 16.49
CA TYR A 22 -3.71 11.90 15.79
C TYR A 22 -4.55 13.09 15.32
N HIS A 23 -5.74 13.29 15.91
CA HIS A 23 -6.67 14.38 15.57
C HIS A 23 -7.31 14.28 14.18
N GLY A 24 -7.34 13.09 13.57
CA GLY A 24 -8.19 12.80 12.43
C GLY A 24 -9.67 12.87 12.79
N LYS A 25 -10.48 13.48 11.92
CA LYS A 25 -11.93 13.54 12.03
C LYS A 25 -12.58 12.75 10.90
N LEU A 26 -13.14 11.60 11.23
CA LEU A 26 -13.82 10.73 10.28
C LEU A 26 -14.95 11.49 9.57
N GLN A 27 -14.89 11.57 8.26
CA GLN A 27 -15.94 12.16 7.42
C GLN A 27 -16.89 11.08 6.89
N THR A 28 -16.31 10.05 6.27
CA THR A 28 -17.07 8.93 5.70
C THR A 28 -16.21 7.67 5.66
N LYS A 29 -16.85 6.52 5.44
CA LYS A 29 -16.17 5.23 5.31
C LYS A 29 -16.89 4.32 4.33
N GLY A 30 -16.13 3.43 3.71
CA GLY A 30 -16.65 2.33 2.90
C GLY A 30 -16.05 1.01 3.35
N ARG A 31 -15.97 0.03 2.43
CA ARG A 31 -15.34 -1.26 2.71
C ARG A 31 -13.83 -1.16 2.48
N GLY A 32 -13.05 -1.35 3.52
CA GLY A 32 -11.59 -1.30 3.50
C GLY A 32 -11.01 0.11 3.33
N TRP A 33 -11.78 1.17 3.63
CA TRP A 33 -11.28 2.54 3.57
C TRP A 33 -12.10 3.53 4.40
N ILE A 34 -11.47 4.64 4.76
CA ILE A 34 -12.06 5.81 5.42
C ILE A 34 -11.60 7.12 4.74
N ILE A 35 -12.43 8.16 4.82
CA ILE A 35 -12.04 9.55 4.55
C ILE A 35 -11.92 10.27 5.88
N GLU A 36 -10.75 10.85 6.10
CA GLU A 36 -10.39 11.60 7.31
C GLU A 36 -10.09 13.04 6.95
N GLN A 37 -10.60 13.96 7.77
CA GLN A 37 -10.24 15.38 7.72
C GLN A 37 -9.23 15.67 8.84
N TRP A 38 -8.16 16.36 8.47
CA TRP A 38 -7.05 16.71 9.37
C TRP A 38 -6.93 18.22 9.52
N ASP A 39 -6.77 18.66 10.77
CA ASP A 39 -6.55 20.08 11.11
C ASP A 39 -5.05 20.44 11.25
N GLY A 40 -4.15 19.46 11.11
CA GLY A 40 -2.69 19.63 11.28
C GLY A 40 -1.87 18.65 10.44
N ASP A 41 -0.67 18.31 10.93
CA ASP A 41 0.24 17.39 10.25
C ASP A 41 -0.34 15.98 10.13
N LEU A 42 -0.11 15.35 8.98
CA LEU A 42 -0.53 13.97 8.75
C LEU A 42 0.37 12.99 9.51
N PRO A 43 -0.19 11.96 10.17
CA PRO A 43 0.62 10.91 10.75
C PRO A 43 1.40 10.19 9.66
N GLN A 44 2.67 9.90 9.94
CA GLN A 44 3.53 9.14 9.02
C GLN A 44 3.45 7.63 9.24
N ASP A 45 2.85 7.19 10.34
CA ASP A 45 2.75 5.78 10.70
C ASP A 45 1.39 5.51 11.35
N LEU A 46 0.52 4.81 10.61
CA LEU A 46 -0.76 4.31 11.08
C LEU A 46 -0.72 2.79 10.90
N CYS A 47 -0.79 2.05 11.99
CA CYS A 47 -0.64 0.60 12.03
C CYS A 47 -1.69 -0.12 11.17
N PHE A 48 -2.89 0.45 11.03
CA PHE A 48 -3.98 -0.17 10.27
C PHE A 48 -4.10 0.35 8.84
N ALA A 49 -3.29 1.34 8.45
CA ALA A 49 -3.31 1.88 7.11
C ALA A 49 -2.50 1.00 6.16
N TYR A 50 -3.01 0.78 4.96
CA TYR A 50 -2.28 0.22 3.82
C TYR A 50 -1.79 1.32 2.89
N HIS A 51 -2.59 2.37 2.70
CA HIS A 51 -2.21 3.53 1.90
C HIS A 51 -2.91 4.77 2.45
N ILE A 52 -2.22 5.91 2.43
CA ILE A 52 -2.78 7.24 2.73
C ILE A 52 -2.67 8.09 1.47
N LEU A 53 -3.79 8.53 0.92
CA LEU A 53 -3.89 9.31 -0.32
C LEU A 53 -4.37 10.73 0.03
N LYS A 54 -3.60 11.76 -0.33
CA LYS A 54 -3.96 13.17 -0.03
C LYS A 54 -5.00 13.70 -1.00
N ASN A 55 -5.92 14.50 -0.48
CA ASN A 55 -6.92 15.26 -1.25
C ASN A 55 -7.57 14.40 -2.35
N PRO A 56 -8.23 13.28 -1.97
CA PRO A 56 -8.81 12.37 -2.94
C PRO A 56 -9.88 13.06 -3.79
N LEU A 57 -9.84 12.83 -5.10
CA LEU A 57 -10.82 13.32 -6.06
C LEU A 57 -11.75 12.17 -6.45
N GLU A 58 -13.06 12.41 -6.38
CA GLU A 58 -14.05 11.42 -6.78
C GLU A 58 -14.25 11.42 -8.30
N VAL A 59 -14.26 10.22 -8.90
CA VAL A 59 -14.52 10.00 -10.32
C VAL A 59 -15.59 8.93 -10.46
N SER A 60 -16.75 9.32 -11.00
CA SER A 60 -17.86 8.42 -11.32
C SER A 60 -17.90 8.11 -12.82
N ALA A 61 -18.14 6.85 -13.17
CA ALA A 61 -18.17 6.35 -14.54
C ALA A 61 -19.11 5.15 -14.73
N VAL A 62 -19.70 5.04 -15.92
CA VAL A 62 -20.69 3.98 -16.23
C VAL A 62 -20.06 2.73 -16.84
N SER A 63 -18.81 2.82 -17.30
CA SER A 63 -18.09 1.70 -17.90
C SER A 63 -16.59 1.79 -17.61
N VAL A 64 -15.87 0.68 -17.85
CA VAL A 64 -14.40 0.65 -17.74
C VAL A 64 -13.75 1.64 -18.70
N ASN A 65 -14.27 1.76 -19.93
CA ASN A 65 -13.71 2.68 -20.92
C ASN A 65 -13.93 4.15 -20.52
N ASP A 66 -15.14 4.48 -20.06
CA ASP A 66 -15.50 5.82 -19.54
C ASP A 66 -14.61 6.19 -18.34
N LEU A 67 -14.42 5.26 -17.39
CA LEU A 67 -13.52 5.49 -16.26
C LEU A 67 -12.07 5.73 -16.71
N SER A 68 -11.58 4.91 -17.64
CA SER A 68 -10.22 5.05 -18.18
C SER A 68 -10.02 6.39 -18.91
N GLU A 69 -11.04 6.89 -19.60
CA GLU A 69 -11.00 8.19 -20.28
C GLU A 69 -11.00 9.35 -19.29
N LYS A 70 -11.92 9.34 -18.32
CA LYS A 70 -11.98 10.36 -17.27
C LYS A 70 -10.69 10.45 -16.46
N LEU A 71 -10.12 9.29 -16.09
CA LEU A 71 -8.84 9.23 -15.39
C LEU A 71 -7.68 9.74 -16.26
N LEU A 72 -7.70 9.50 -17.57
CA LEU A 72 -6.69 10.02 -18.49
C LEU A 72 -6.78 11.54 -18.61
N ASP A 73 -7.99 12.09 -18.72
CA ASP A 73 -8.20 13.53 -18.80
C ASP A 73 -7.81 14.22 -17.51
N LEU A 74 -8.14 13.63 -16.35
CA LEU A 74 -7.70 14.10 -15.05
C LEU A 74 -6.18 14.14 -14.93
N PHE A 75 -5.51 13.03 -15.26
CA PHE A 75 -4.04 12.95 -15.21
C PHE A 75 -3.39 13.94 -16.18
N THR A 76 -3.82 13.95 -17.45
CA THR A 76 -3.23 14.85 -18.47
C THR A 76 -3.44 16.32 -18.16
N SER A 77 -4.53 16.68 -17.50
CA SER A 77 -4.76 18.04 -17.00
C SER A 77 -3.79 18.39 -15.86
N HIS A 78 -3.57 17.46 -14.92
CA HIS A 78 -2.64 17.67 -13.80
C HIS A 78 -1.18 17.81 -14.25
N VAL A 79 -0.77 17.04 -15.27
CA VAL A 79 0.63 17.03 -15.73
C VAL A 79 0.90 17.96 -16.91
N LYS A 80 -0.10 18.72 -17.39
CA LYS A 80 -0.02 19.55 -18.60
C LYS A 80 1.18 20.50 -18.60
N GLU A 81 1.50 21.07 -17.44
CA GLU A 81 2.60 22.03 -17.25
C GLU A 81 3.81 21.40 -16.54
N LYS A 82 3.70 20.14 -16.10
CA LYS A 82 4.77 19.42 -15.40
C LYS A 82 5.66 18.67 -16.39
N ARG A 83 6.98 18.87 -16.29
CA ARG A 83 7.95 18.08 -17.06
C ARG A 83 8.33 16.82 -16.29
N ILE A 84 7.68 15.70 -16.58
CA ILE A 84 8.01 14.39 -15.99
C ILE A 84 9.21 13.80 -16.73
N VAL A 85 10.35 13.73 -16.05
CA VAL A 85 11.61 13.14 -16.57
C VAL A 85 12.11 11.95 -15.76
N GLU A 86 11.68 11.83 -14.51
CA GLU A 86 12.02 10.74 -13.61
C GLU A 86 10.92 9.66 -13.59
N PRO A 87 11.25 8.42 -13.15
CA PRO A 87 10.24 7.41 -12.88
C PRO A 87 9.24 7.86 -11.83
N TRP A 88 7.97 7.47 -11.99
CA TRP A 88 6.88 7.91 -11.11
C TRP A 88 5.95 6.75 -10.74
N PRO A 89 5.46 6.68 -9.48
CA PRO A 89 4.61 5.61 -9.00
C PRO A 89 3.18 5.66 -9.56
N LEU A 90 2.68 4.50 -9.93
CA LEU A 90 1.35 4.25 -10.45
C LEU A 90 0.73 3.09 -9.67
N LEU A 91 -0.48 3.30 -9.14
CA LEU A 91 -1.20 2.22 -8.44
C LEU A 91 -2.69 2.29 -8.71
N PHE A 92 -3.24 1.18 -9.19
CA PHE A 92 -4.68 0.93 -9.27
C PHE A 92 -5.02 -0.21 -8.32
N PHE A 93 -5.95 0.03 -7.41
CA PHE A 93 -6.28 -0.92 -6.35
C PHE A 93 -7.74 -0.75 -5.89
N SER A 94 -8.19 -1.64 -5.02
CA SER A 94 -9.55 -1.67 -4.49
C SER A 94 -9.57 -2.37 -3.13
N CYS A 95 -10.74 -2.49 -2.52
CA CYS A 95 -10.95 -3.42 -1.40
C CYS A 95 -10.77 -4.90 -1.83
N ASP A 96 -10.71 -5.81 -0.86
CA ASP A 96 -10.47 -7.26 -1.01
C ASP A 96 -11.67 -7.99 -1.63
N ASN A 97 -12.09 -7.57 -2.82
CA ASN A 97 -13.14 -8.17 -3.63
C ASN A 97 -12.55 -8.61 -4.98
N GLU A 98 -12.59 -9.90 -5.30
CA GLU A 98 -11.95 -10.44 -6.51
C GLU A 98 -12.42 -9.77 -7.81
N LEU A 99 -13.72 -9.50 -7.94
CA LEU A 99 -14.29 -8.85 -9.13
C LEU A 99 -13.81 -7.40 -9.24
N LEU A 100 -13.73 -6.69 -8.12
CA LEU A 100 -13.28 -5.30 -8.10
C LEU A 100 -11.77 -5.20 -8.34
N ILE A 101 -10.98 -6.14 -7.79
CA ILE A 101 -9.55 -6.27 -8.07
C ILE A 101 -9.32 -6.53 -9.56
N HIS A 102 -10.09 -7.43 -10.17
CA HIS A 102 -10.01 -7.70 -11.61
C HIS A 102 -10.41 -6.47 -12.44
N ARG A 103 -11.43 -5.73 -12.01
CA ARG A 103 -11.83 -4.47 -12.64
C ARG A 103 -10.72 -3.44 -12.55
N ALA A 104 -10.12 -3.23 -11.37
CA ALA A 104 -9.03 -2.28 -11.17
C ALA A 104 -7.85 -2.56 -12.11
N LYS A 105 -7.44 -3.83 -12.25
CA LYS A 105 -6.41 -4.27 -13.22
C LYS A 105 -6.80 -4.00 -14.68
N THR A 106 -8.07 -4.19 -15.00
CA THR A 106 -8.59 -3.95 -16.37
C THR A 106 -8.60 -2.45 -16.69
N VAL A 107 -9.00 -1.61 -15.74
CA VAL A 107 -8.96 -0.14 -15.86
C VAL A 107 -7.50 0.32 -15.97
N GLU A 108 -6.60 -0.17 -15.11
CA GLU A 108 -5.16 0.12 -15.14
C GLU A 108 -4.58 -0.13 -16.54
N LYS A 109 -4.84 -1.31 -17.10
CA LYS A 109 -4.37 -1.69 -18.43
C LYS A 109 -4.92 -0.77 -19.52
N ASN A 110 -6.24 -0.56 -19.55
CA ASN A 110 -6.88 0.29 -20.56
C ASN A 110 -6.41 1.75 -20.47
N TRP A 111 -6.23 2.26 -19.25
CA TRP A 111 -5.70 3.59 -18.99
C TRP A 111 -4.25 3.72 -19.47
N LEU A 112 -3.38 2.75 -19.16
CA LEU A 112 -2.00 2.71 -19.63
C LEU A 112 -1.91 2.65 -21.16
N ASP A 113 -2.74 1.85 -21.82
CA ASP A 113 -2.79 1.77 -23.28
C ASP A 113 -3.17 3.12 -23.92
N LYS A 114 -4.12 3.85 -23.30
CA LYS A 114 -4.49 5.20 -23.75
C LYS A 114 -3.39 6.22 -23.46
N LEU A 115 -2.76 6.16 -22.28
CA LEU A 115 -1.65 7.04 -21.93
C LEU A 115 -0.45 6.82 -22.87
N GLN A 116 -0.13 5.57 -23.20
CA GLN A 116 0.97 5.22 -24.11
C GLN A 116 0.77 5.84 -25.50
N LYS A 117 -0.48 5.96 -25.96
CA LYS A 117 -0.83 6.62 -27.23
C LYS A 117 -0.73 8.15 -27.15
N LYS A 118 -1.13 8.76 -26.02
CA LYS A 118 -1.19 10.23 -25.85
C LYS A 118 0.14 10.83 -25.39
N MET A 119 0.86 10.17 -24.48
CA MET A 119 2.08 10.63 -23.81
C MET A 119 3.09 9.46 -23.62
N SER A 120 3.57 8.90 -24.74
CA SER A 120 4.40 7.69 -24.76
C SER A 120 5.64 7.72 -23.86
N ARG A 121 6.31 8.87 -23.73
CA ARG A 121 7.48 9.05 -22.86
C ARG A 121 7.11 8.99 -21.38
N VAL A 122 6.01 9.61 -21.00
CA VAL A 122 5.52 9.63 -19.61
C VAL A 122 5.02 8.24 -19.19
N ALA A 123 4.31 7.55 -20.09
CA ALA A 123 3.86 6.17 -19.85
C ALA A 123 5.02 5.22 -19.55
N LYS A 124 6.13 5.31 -20.29
CA LYS A 124 7.32 4.47 -20.07
C LYS A 124 8.02 4.70 -18.73
N LEU A 125 7.79 5.86 -18.09
CA LEU A 125 8.36 6.20 -16.79
C LEU A 125 7.49 5.73 -15.62
N SER A 126 6.27 5.22 -15.87
CA SER A 126 5.42 4.73 -14.79
C SER A 126 6.01 3.47 -14.14
N GLN A 127 6.04 3.41 -12.82
CA GLN A 127 6.43 2.25 -12.04
C GLN A 127 5.25 1.78 -11.19
N LYS A 128 5.02 0.46 -11.15
CA LYS A 128 3.91 -0.09 -10.37
C LYS A 128 4.23 -0.03 -8.87
N GLY A 129 3.33 0.56 -8.08
CA GLY A 129 3.47 0.66 -6.64
C GLY A 129 4.40 1.80 -6.20
N PHE A 130 4.98 1.67 -5.00
CA PHE A 130 5.87 2.66 -4.40
C PHE A 130 7.33 2.22 -4.53
N SER A 131 8.23 3.16 -4.80
CA SER A 131 9.68 2.92 -4.72
C SER A 131 10.17 2.90 -3.27
N ASP A 132 9.63 3.80 -2.44
CA ASP A 132 9.86 3.88 -0.99
C ASP A 132 8.51 4.13 -0.31
N SER A 133 7.95 3.10 0.33
CA SER A 133 6.64 3.17 0.99
C SER A 133 6.66 3.92 2.32
N SER A 134 7.85 4.36 2.78
CA SER A 134 8.03 5.12 4.02
C SER A 134 7.89 6.64 3.83
N LYS A 135 7.84 7.12 2.58
CA LYS A 135 7.77 8.54 2.23
C LYS A 135 6.58 8.86 1.35
N TRP A 136 6.17 10.12 1.41
CA TRP A 136 5.21 10.67 0.46
C TRP A 136 5.78 10.64 -0.94
N ALA A 137 4.99 10.13 -1.89
CA ALA A 137 5.36 10.03 -3.29
C ALA A 137 4.34 10.75 -4.17
N GLU A 138 4.83 11.58 -5.09
CA GLU A 138 4.02 12.15 -6.17
C GLU A 138 3.85 11.10 -7.29
N GLY A 139 2.63 10.85 -7.72
CA GLY A 139 2.30 9.81 -8.70
C GLY A 139 0.86 9.85 -9.17
N PHE A 140 0.31 8.69 -9.50
CA PHE A 140 -1.12 8.55 -9.80
C PHE A 140 -1.69 7.31 -9.12
N PHE A 141 -2.56 7.54 -8.15
CA PHE A 141 -3.09 6.51 -7.26
C PHE A 141 -4.61 6.49 -7.38
N VAL A 142 -5.16 5.34 -7.77
CA VAL A 142 -6.58 5.18 -8.07
C VAL A 142 -7.13 4.02 -7.23
N HIS A 143 -8.03 4.35 -6.31
CA HIS A 143 -8.73 3.38 -5.48
C HIS A 143 -10.18 3.23 -5.96
N LEU A 144 -10.54 2.07 -6.50
CA LEU A 144 -11.92 1.77 -6.85
C LEU A 144 -12.69 1.41 -5.58
N ILE A 145 -13.73 2.19 -5.27
CA ILE A 145 -14.60 1.95 -4.11
C ILE A 145 -15.80 1.07 -4.48
N ASP A 146 -16.21 1.09 -5.75
CA ASP A 146 -17.20 0.17 -6.33
C ASP A 146 -17.03 0.05 -7.87
N PHE A 147 -18.00 -0.55 -8.55
CA PHE A 147 -17.97 -0.75 -10.00
C PHE A 147 -18.14 0.54 -10.83
N THR A 148 -18.55 1.63 -10.22
CA THR A 148 -18.87 2.92 -10.87
C THR A 148 -18.04 4.08 -10.35
N GLN A 149 -17.44 3.98 -9.17
CA GLN A 149 -16.74 5.08 -8.51
C GLN A 149 -15.31 4.72 -8.16
N ALA A 150 -14.42 5.71 -8.31
CA ALA A 150 -13.05 5.66 -7.87
C ALA A 150 -12.66 6.95 -7.16
N LEU A 151 -11.76 6.83 -6.19
CA LEU A 151 -11.10 7.95 -5.52
C LEU A 151 -9.66 8.02 -6.03
N VAL A 152 -9.23 9.22 -6.40
CA VAL A 152 -7.97 9.45 -7.11
C VAL A 152 -7.11 10.44 -6.35
N SER A 153 -5.81 10.17 -6.24
CA SER A 153 -4.86 11.13 -5.69
C SER A 153 -3.57 11.17 -6.52
N PHE A 154 -2.88 12.29 -6.43
CA PHE A 154 -1.56 12.51 -7.02
C PHE A 154 -0.43 12.42 -5.98
N GLU A 155 -0.75 12.26 -4.70
CA GLU A 155 0.21 12.12 -3.61
C GLU A 155 -0.24 11.02 -2.66
N ALA A 156 0.61 10.03 -2.42
CA ALA A 156 0.29 8.95 -1.49
C ALA A 156 1.49 8.52 -0.64
N LEU A 157 1.18 7.90 0.50
CA LEU A 157 2.09 7.16 1.36
C LEU A 157 1.67 5.69 1.37
N GLY A 158 2.61 4.78 1.14
CA GLY A 158 2.33 3.36 0.94
C GLY A 158 2.17 2.52 2.21
N ALA A 159 2.17 3.15 3.39
CA ALA A 159 2.01 2.55 4.73
C ALA A 159 2.70 1.18 4.95
N ARG A 160 3.87 1.00 4.31
CA ARG A 160 4.91 -0.01 4.56
C ARG A 160 4.56 -1.50 4.42
N GLN A 161 3.37 -1.90 3.96
CA GLN A 161 3.10 -3.33 3.68
C GLN A 161 3.92 -3.85 2.48
N GLN A 162 4.58 -5.00 2.60
CA GLN A 162 5.39 -5.59 1.55
C GLN A 162 5.15 -7.09 1.36
N ARG A 163 5.19 -7.53 0.10
CA ARG A 163 5.12 -8.96 -0.21
C ARG A 163 6.48 -9.61 -0.01
N MET A 164 6.58 -10.44 1.02
CA MET A 164 7.79 -11.23 1.27
C MET A 164 7.78 -12.55 0.51
N GLN A 165 8.97 -13.04 0.16
CA GLN A 165 9.18 -14.34 -0.45
C GLN A 165 9.41 -15.41 0.63
N MET A 166 8.70 -16.54 0.53
CA MET A 166 8.87 -17.65 1.46
C MET A 166 10.18 -18.37 1.17
N ASP A 167 10.99 -18.58 2.21
CA ASP A 167 12.11 -19.51 2.13
C ASP A 167 11.56 -20.95 2.16
N PRO A 168 11.84 -21.79 1.15
CA PRO A 168 11.37 -23.17 1.13
C PRO A 168 11.83 -24.02 2.31
N GLN A 169 12.91 -23.63 3.00
CA GLN A 169 13.42 -24.30 4.19
C GLN A 169 12.81 -23.79 5.49
N ALA A 170 12.11 -22.65 5.46
CA ALA A 170 11.48 -22.12 6.66
C ALA A 170 10.33 -23.05 7.11
N PRO A 171 10.27 -23.42 8.41
CA PRO A 171 9.36 -24.43 8.91
C PRO A 171 7.90 -23.95 9.00
N SER A 172 7.65 -22.64 8.89
CA SER A 172 6.29 -22.11 8.83
C SER A 172 6.21 -20.76 8.11
N ARG A 173 4.99 -20.40 7.68
CA ARG A 173 4.71 -19.11 7.04
C ARG A 173 4.85 -17.90 7.97
N SER A 174 5.05 -18.08 9.28
CA SER A 174 5.33 -16.95 10.18
C SER A 174 6.66 -16.28 9.85
N TYR A 175 7.57 -16.98 9.16
CA TYR A 175 8.77 -16.42 8.53
C TYR A 175 8.48 -15.13 7.74
N LEU A 176 7.40 -15.13 6.93
CA LEU A 176 7.03 -13.96 6.13
C LEU A 176 6.75 -12.72 6.98
N LYS A 177 6.20 -12.90 8.18
CA LYS A 177 5.83 -11.79 9.07
C LYS A 177 7.07 -11.10 9.64
N ILE A 178 8.07 -11.87 10.07
CA ILE A 178 9.30 -11.29 10.63
C ILE A 178 10.17 -10.66 9.54
N GLU A 179 10.22 -11.27 8.35
CA GLU A 179 10.88 -10.67 7.19
C GLU A 179 10.25 -9.32 6.81
N GLU A 180 8.92 -9.23 6.82
CA GLU A 180 8.22 -7.97 6.56
C GLU A 180 8.51 -6.95 7.66
N ALA A 181 8.50 -7.36 8.93
CA ALA A 181 8.82 -6.49 10.05
C ALA A 181 10.22 -5.90 9.94
N PHE A 182 11.24 -6.71 9.62
CA PHE A 182 12.60 -6.21 9.42
C PHE A 182 12.69 -5.17 8.30
N HIS A 183 11.95 -5.38 7.21
CA HIS A 183 11.86 -4.40 6.14
C HIS A 183 11.19 -3.10 6.59
N ILE A 184 10.06 -3.20 7.31
CA ILE A 184 9.29 -2.04 7.81
C ILE A 184 10.13 -1.20 8.78
N PHE A 185 10.87 -1.85 9.69
CA PHE A 185 11.67 -1.18 10.72
C PHE A 185 13.07 -0.79 10.25
N GLY A 186 13.53 -1.33 9.11
CA GLY A 186 14.88 -1.08 8.59
C GLY A 186 15.98 -1.64 9.47
N CYS A 187 15.68 -2.67 10.26
CA CYS A 187 16.63 -3.34 11.14
C CYS A 187 16.41 -4.85 11.13
N GLU A 188 17.50 -5.62 11.16
CA GLU A 188 17.50 -7.08 11.19
C GLU A 188 18.69 -7.58 12.02
N PRO A 189 18.59 -8.77 12.64
CA PRO A 189 19.68 -9.33 13.42
C PRO A 189 20.84 -9.78 12.52
N GLY A 190 22.07 -9.62 12.99
CA GLY A 190 23.29 -10.05 12.32
C GLY A 190 24.10 -11.09 13.09
N LYS A 191 25.28 -11.43 12.56
CA LYS A 191 26.15 -12.50 13.07
C LYS A 191 26.53 -12.38 14.55
N ASN A 192 26.59 -11.15 15.08
CA ASN A 192 27.01 -10.88 16.45
C ASN A 192 25.84 -10.73 17.42
N ASP A 193 24.61 -10.84 16.93
CA ASP A 193 23.42 -10.68 17.74
C ASP A 193 22.97 -12.02 18.31
N THR A 194 22.39 -11.96 19.51
CA THR A 194 21.65 -13.06 20.11
C THR A 194 20.17 -12.72 20.08
N VAL A 195 19.38 -13.52 19.38
CA VAL A 195 17.92 -13.39 19.28
C VAL A 195 17.28 -14.38 20.24
N ILE A 196 16.32 -13.91 21.03
CA ILE A 196 15.49 -14.75 21.88
C ILE A 196 14.10 -14.84 21.23
N ASP A 197 13.72 -16.03 20.75
CA ASP A 197 12.45 -16.29 20.09
C ASP A 197 11.49 -16.96 21.08
N LEU A 198 10.45 -16.26 21.50
CA LEU A 198 9.49 -16.71 22.52
C LEU A 198 8.24 -17.30 21.86
N GLY A 199 7.91 -18.55 22.18
CA GLY A 199 6.87 -19.27 21.46
C GLY A 199 7.34 -19.66 20.05
N ALA A 200 8.60 -20.11 19.97
CA ALA A 200 9.31 -20.26 18.72
C ALA A 200 8.74 -21.36 17.82
N ALA A 201 8.14 -22.42 18.37
CA ALA A 201 7.79 -23.61 17.58
C ALA A 201 6.74 -23.29 16.48
N PRO A 202 6.94 -23.77 15.22
CA PRO A 202 8.00 -24.68 14.74
C PRO A 202 9.25 -23.97 14.19
N GLY A 203 9.46 -22.69 14.46
CA GLY A 203 10.74 -22.01 14.24
C GLY A 203 10.79 -21.02 13.07
N GLY A 204 9.65 -20.49 12.62
CA GLY A 204 9.64 -19.58 11.44
C GLY A 204 10.45 -18.30 11.64
N TRP A 205 10.40 -17.71 12.85
CA TRP A 205 11.17 -16.51 13.19
C TRP A 205 12.63 -16.85 13.52
N SER A 206 12.84 -17.90 14.29
CA SER A 206 14.15 -18.51 14.53
C SER A 206 14.94 -18.76 13.22
N HIS A 207 14.30 -19.35 12.20
CA HIS A 207 14.93 -19.60 10.88
C HIS A 207 15.42 -18.31 10.22
N SER A 208 14.61 -17.25 10.25
CA SER A 208 14.94 -15.94 9.69
C SER A 208 16.19 -15.32 10.35
N ALA A 209 16.30 -15.42 11.68
CA ALA A 209 17.45 -14.94 12.43
C ALA A 209 18.71 -15.79 12.18
N LEU A 210 18.58 -17.13 12.23
CA LEU A 210 19.69 -18.06 11.96
C LEU A 210 20.28 -17.86 10.56
N LYS A 211 19.42 -17.64 9.56
CA LYS A 211 19.84 -17.38 8.17
C LYS A 211 20.74 -16.15 8.03
N ARG A 212 20.61 -15.18 8.93
CA ARG A 212 21.45 -13.96 9.00
C ARG A 212 22.72 -14.14 9.84
N GLY A 213 22.93 -15.34 10.36
CA GLY A 213 24.09 -15.72 11.17
C GLY A 213 23.96 -15.39 12.65
N ALA A 214 22.81 -14.89 13.11
CA ALA A 214 22.57 -14.61 14.52
C ALA A 214 22.53 -15.91 15.33
N SER A 215 22.89 -15.84 16.61
CA SER A 215 22.64 -16.92 17.56
C SER A 215 21.21 -16.86 18.05
N VAL A 216 20.49 -17.98 18.10
CA VAL A 216 19.08 -18.01 18.53
C VAL A 216 18.89 -18.85 19.78
N ILE A 217 18.23 -18.28 20.78
CA ILE A 217 17.68 -18.97 21.93
C ILE A 217 16.18 -19.09 21.71
N ALA A 218 15.73 -20.25 21.23
CA ALA A 218 14.33 -20.52 20.96
C ALA A 218 13.67 -21.16 22.19
N ILE A 219 12.60 -20.55 22.69
CA ILE A 219 11.90 -20.95 23.91
C ILE A 219 10.49 -21.39 23.55
N ASP A 220 10.22 -22.68 23.64
CA ASP A 220 8.89 -23.27 23.45
C ASP A 220 8.78 -24.59 24.22
N ASN A 221 7.56 -25.01 24.53
CA ASN A 221 7.27 -26.36 25.02
C ASN A 221 7.13 -27.38 23.88
N GLY A 222 6.78 -26.91 22.68
CA GLY A 222 6.67 -27.72 21.47
C GLY A 222 8.03 -27.95 20.80
N PRO A 223 8.11 -28.94 19.89
CA PRO A 223 9.32 -29.19 19.12
C PRO A 223 9.55 -28.10 18.08
N LEU A 224 10.83 -27.78 17.86
CA LEU A 224 11.30 -27.02 16.69
C LEU A 224 11.50 -27.95 15.50
#